data_AF-A0A5P8LU27-F1
#
_entry.id   AF-A0A5P8LU27-F1
#
_cell.length_a   1.000
_cell.length_b   1.000
_cell.length_c   1.000
_cell.angle_alpha   90.00
_cell.angle_beta   90.00
_cell.angle_gamma   90.00
#
_symmetry.space_group_name_H-M   'P 1'
#
loop_
_entity.id
_entity.type
_entity.pdbx_description
1 polymer ?
#
loop_
_entity_poly.entity_id
_entity_poly.type
_entity_poly.pdbx_seq_one_letter_code
_entity_poly.pdbx_strand_id
1 'polypeptide(L)' 'MERVTLRIPKQQIEEVERMVETGEYPNRSEAIRSAVREMLAEQEGGKERPSEKRERRTYVRA' A
#
# COMPACT_ATOMS: atom_id res chain seq x y z
N MET A 1 8.00 -4.35 -12.99
CA MET A 1 8.26 -3.59 -11.76
C MET A 1 9.70 -3.12 -11.79
N GLU A 2 9.96 -1.93 -11.29
CA GLU A 2 11.32 -1.40 -11.11
C GLU A 2 11.99 -2.08 -9.89
N ARG A 3 13.32 -2.29 -9.94
CA ARG A 3 14.08 -2.93 -8.85
C ARG A 3 14.73 -1.86 -7.97
N VAL A 4 14.53 -1.98 -6.66
CA VAL A 4 15.09 -1.07 -5.66
C VAL A 4 15.95 -1.86 -4.67
N THR A 5 17.05 -1.27 -4.20
CA THR A 5 17.90 -1.83 -3.13
C THR A 5 17.81 -0.92 -1.91
N LEU A 6 17.48 -1.47 -0.75
CA LEU A 6 17.28 -0.73 0.50
C LEU A 6 18.14 -1.37 1.61
N ARG A 7 18.50 -0.57 2.62
CA ARG A 7 19.10 -1.07 3.86
C ARG A 7 18.09 -0.89 4.98
N ILE A 8 17.71 -2.00 5.62
CA ILE A 8 16.76 -2.04 6.72
C ILE A 8 17.36 -2.83 7.90
N PRO A 9 16.94 -2.55 9.15
CA PRO A 9 17.40 -3.29 10.32
C PRO A 9 17.18 -4.80 10.18
N LYS A 10 18.14 -5.60 10.65
CA LYS A 10 18.09 -7.07 10.56
C LYS A 10 16.81 -7.65 11.16
N GLN A 11 16.38 -7.11 12.30
CA GLN A 11 15.14 -7.51 12.96
C GLN A 11 13.92 -7.42 12.04
N GLN A 12 13.80 -6.36 11.23
CA GLN A 12 12.69 -6.20 10.30
C GLN A 12 12.76 -7.21 9.14
N ILE A 13 13.97 -7.56 8.69
CA ILE A 13 14.15 -8.62 7.67
C ILE A 13 13.71 -9.97 8.24
N GLU A 14 14.09 -10.26 9.48
CA GLU A 14 13.72 -11.51 10.16
C GLU A 14 12.20 -11.66 10.33
N GLU A 15 11.47 -10.58 10.63
CA GLU A 15 9.99 -10.61 10.62
C GLU A 15 9.44 -10.98 9.24
N VAL A 16 9.95 -10.34 8.19
CA VAL A 16 9.52 -10.59 6.80
C VAL A 16 9.84 -12.02 6.37
N GLU A 17 10.99 -12.54 6.78
CA GLU A 17 11.38 -13.93 6.50
C GLU A 17 10.42 -14.92 7.18
N ARG A 18 10.03 -14.69 8.43
CA ARG A 18 9.04 -15.54 9.12
C ARG A 18 7.66 -15.52 8.45
N MET A 19 7.23 -14.37 7.93
CA MET A 19 5.98 -14.29 7.15
C MET A 19 6.04 -15.14 5.86
N VAL A 20 7.23 -15.32 5.27
CA VAL A 20 7.42 -16.21 4.13
C VAL A 20 7.50 -17.68 4.56
N GLU A 21 8.23 -17.97 5.63
CA GLU A 21 8.40 -19.33 6.17
C GLU A 21 7.07 -19.95 6.64
N THR A 22 6.19 -19.13 7.22
CA THR A 22 4.83 -19.53 7.63
C THR A 22 3.88 -19.69 6.45
N GLY A 23 4.28 -19.30 5.25
CA GLY A 23 3.48 -19.41 4.02
C GLY A 23 2.48 -18.30 3.81
N GLU A 24 2.50 -17.23 4.60
CA GLU A 24 1.62 -16.06 4.44
C GLU A 24 1.92 -15.33 3.12
N TYR A 25 3.20 -15.25 2.75
CA TYR A 25 3.64 -14.68 1.48
C TYR A 25 4.56 -15.63 0.72
N PRO A 26 4.49 -15.66 -0.62
CA PRO A 26 5.30 -16.57 -1.42
C PRO A 26 6.80 -16.20 -1.44
N ASN A 27 7.16 -14.94 -1.16
CA ASN A 27 8.53 -14.46 -1.05
C ASN A 27 8.59 -13.08 -0.37
N ARG A 28 9.81 -12.66 0.01
CA ARG A 28 10.06 -11.37 0.69
C ARG A 28 9.60 -10.16 -0.13
N SER A 29 9.74 -10.21 -1.45
CA SER A 29 9.35 -9.07 -2.31
C SER A 29 7.83 -8.88 -2.31
N GLU A 30 7.04 -9.96 -2.28
CA GLU A 30 5.59 -9.86 -2.18
C GLU A 30 5.13 -9.34 -0.82
N ALA A 31 5.70 -9.85 0.28
CA ALA A 31 5.40 -9.37 1.63
C ALA A 31 5.64 -7.85 1.75
N ILE A 32 6.82 -7.38 1.30
CA ILE A 32 7.17 -5.95 1.33
C ILE A 32 6.24 -5.14 0.42
N ARG A 33 5.90 -5.65 -0.77
CA ARG A 33 4.98 -4.97 -1.69
C ARG A 33 3.56 -4.83 -1.12
N SER A 34 3.05 -5.84 -0.41
CA SER A 34 1.72 -5.75 0.23
C SER A 34 1.70 -4.63 1.25
N ALA A 35 2.69 -4.61 2.16
CA ALA A 35 2.80 -3.56 3.17
C ALA A 35 2.91 -2.15 2.56
N VAL A 36 3.69 -1.97 1.49
CA VAL A 36 3.80 -0.68 0.79
C VAL A 36 2.46 -0.29 0.14
N ARG A 37 1.74 -1.25 -0.47
CA ARG A 37 0.43 -0.98 -1.09
C ARG A 37 -0.60 -0.57 -0.05
N GLU A 38 -0.67 -1.28 1.06
CA GLU A 38 -1.60 -0.99 2.16
C GLU A 38 -1.32 0.40 2.75
N MET A 39 -0.05 0.69 3.05
CA MET A 39 0.37 2.02 3.53
C MET A 39 0.00 3.15 2.56
N LEU A 40 0.13 2.94 1.24
CA LEU A 40 -0.25 3.94 0.24
C LEU A 40 -1.77 4.07 0.09
N ALA A 41 -2.51 2.96 0.15
CA ALA A 41 -3.97 2.96 0.08
C ALA A 41 -4.59 3.71 1.27
N GLU A 42 -4.04 3.55 2.48
CA GLU A 42 -4.43 4.31 3.67
C GLU A 42 -4.17 5.81 3.51
N GLN A 43 -3.05 6.19 2.88
CA GLN A 43 -2.76 7.60 2.59
C GLN A 43 -3.68 8.18 1.51
N GLU A 44 -4.08 7.40 0.52
CA GLU A 44 -5.02 7.82 -0.53
C GLU A 44 -6.47 7.90 -0.03
N GLY A 45 -6.87 7.06 0.93
CA GLY A 45 -8.19 7.15 1.58
C GLY A 45 -8.43 8.48 2.31
N GLY A 46 -7.35 9.18 2.71
CA GLY A 46 -7.39 10.56 3.21
C GLY A 46 -7.36 11.66 2.14
N LYS A 47 -7.12 11.29 0.87
CA LYS A 47 -7.19 12.17 -0.29
C LYS A 47 -8.45 11.84 -1.08
N GLU A 48 -9.61 12.22 -0.57
CA GLU A 48 -10.84 12.31 -1.38
C GLU A 48 -10.47 12.97 -2.71
N ARG A 49 -10.61 12.23 -3.81
CA ARG A 49 -10.38 12.74 -5.15
C ARG A 49 -11.36 13.90 -5.35
N PRO A 50 -10.93 15.15 -5.57
CA PRO A 50 -11.83 16.31 -5.68
C PRO A 50 -12.82 16.22 -6.86
N SER A 51 -12.68 15.21 -7.72
CA SER A 51 -13.47 15.02 -8.93
C SER A 51 -14.93 14.60 -8.67
N GLU A 52 -15.27 13.98 -7.53
CA GLU A 52 -16.66 13.55 -7.26
C GLU A 52 -17.55 14.63 -6.62
N LYS A 53 -16.97 15.74 -6.13
CA LYS A 53 -17.76 16.88 -5.61
C LYS A 53 -18.36 17.77 -6.70
N ARG A 54 -17.91 17.67 -7.96
CA ARG A 54 -18.42 18.52 -9.05
C ARG A 54 -19.77 18.06 -9.59
N GLU A 55 -20.07 16.78 -9.53
CA GLU A 55 -21.33 16.26 -10.10
C GLU A 55 -22.54 16.48 -9.19
N ARG A 56 -22.36 16.38 -7.86
CA ARG A 56 -23.46 16.60 -6.90
C ARG A 56 -23.93 18.05 -6.81
N ARG A 57 -23.10 19.03 -7.17
CA ARG A 57 -23.48 20.45 -7.09
C ARG A 57 -24.29 20.94 -8.30
N THR A 58 -24.26 20.20 -9.41
CA THR A 58 -24.97 20.57 -10.64
C THR A 58 -26.42 20.09 -10.62
N TYR A 59 -26.73 18.99 -9.91
CA TYR A 59 -28.09 18.45 -9.84
C TYR A 59 -28.99 19.14 -8.79
N VAL A 60 -28.42 19.75 -7.75
CA VAL A 60 -29.20 20.45 -6.71
C VAL A 60 -29.64 21.87 -7.13
N ARG A 61 -29.19 22.33 -8.30
CA ARG A 61 -29.50 23.68 -8.82
C ARG A 61 -30.28 23.66 -10.14
N ALA A 62 -30.73 22.49 -10.60
CA ALA A 62 -31.60 22.34 -11.76
C ALA A 62 -33.06 22.22 -11.34
#